data_AF-A0A2E5WKF1-F1
#
_entry.id   AF-A0A2E5WKF1-F1
#
_cell.length_a   1.000
_cell.length_b   1.000
_cell.length_c   1.000
_cell.angle_alpha   90.00
_cell.angle_beta   90.00
_cell.angle_gamma   90.00
#
_symmetry.space_group_name_H-M   'P 1'
#
loop_
_entity.id
_entity.type
_entity.pdbx_description
1 polymer ?
#
loop_
_entity_poly.entity_id
_entity_poly.type
_entity_poly.pdbx_seq_one_letter_code
_entity_poly.pdbx_strand_id
1 'polypeptide(L)'
;MAQLNKNKIELLKKYFINNLEIFDEKFYVSYNKDLIKKIRNKKQAIQHVLSYGFSENRIIYSYDEHNKNLFLIMYPERSKIIHFLYQYKHKFDPQYYLEKYIDLKPLKMNENLWNHYIHAGINESRELFKDEKLNFKIFCLLHNIDYLVDDNNDSESDSDSDSDSDSDNNSDNNSDSDDNNIIKNEINNIDIVDVIDDVDEENTILLNDDNVNNVNKTN
;
A
#
# COMPACT_ATOMS: atom_id res chain seq x y z
N MET A 1 6.49 -19.74 -5.17
CA MET A 1 5.81 -18.78 -4.26
C MET A 1 4.99 -19.58 -3.26
N ALA A 2 4.94 -19.19 -2.00
CA ALA A 2 4.07 -19.84 -1.02
C ALA A 2 2.60 -19.53 -1.38
N GLN A 3 1.76 -20.57 -1.41
CA GLN A 3 0.35 -20.40 -1.72
C GLN A 3 -0.36 -19.74 -0.51
N LEU A 4 -1.16 -18.70 -0.76
CA LEU A 4 -1.96 -18.07 0.29
C LEU A 4 -2.96 -19.10 0.84
N ASN A 5 -3.11 -19.16 2.17
CA ASN A 5 -4.12 -20.01 2.77
C ASN A 5 -5.53 -19.45 2.45
N LYS A 6 -6.54 -20.33 2.46
CA LYS A 6 -7.92 -19.99 2.10
C LYS A 6 -8.48 -18.83 2.94
N ASN A 7 -8.23 -18.84 4.25
CA ASN A 7 -8.73 -17.80 5.15
C ASN A 7 -8.20 -16.41 4.79
N LYS A 8 -6.91 -16.32 4.42
CA LYS A 8 -6.27 -15.08 4.00
C LYS A 8 -6.84 -14.57 2.67
N ILE A 9 -7.13 -15.47 1.72
CA ILE A 9 -7.79 -15.10 0.47
C ILE A 9 -9.17 -14.51 0.73
N GLU A 10 -9.97 -15.10 1.62
CA GLU A 10 -11.31 -14.59 1.95
C GLU A 10 -11.26 -13.22 2.65
N LEU A 11 -10.31 -13.01 3.57
CA LEU A 11 -10.08 -11.70 4.18
C LEU A 11 -9.71 -10.63 3.14
N LEU A 12 -8.84 -10.98 2.19
CA LEU A 12 -8.44 -10.09 1.11
C LEU A 12 -9.61 -9.74 0.18
N LYS A 13 -10.43 -10.73 -0.21
CA LYS A 13 -11.63 -10.49 -1.01
C LYS A 13 -12.60 -9.56 -0.30
N LYS A 14 -12.84 -9.78 1.00
CA LYS A 14 -13.75 -8.93 1.76
C LYS A 14 -13.21 -7.50 1.89
N TYR A 15 -11.93 -7.34 2.20
CA TYR A 15 -11.31 -6.02 2.21
C TYR A 15 -11.49 -5.33 0.84
N PHE A 16 -11.19 -6.03 -0.25
CA PHE A 16 -11.33 -5.50 -1.61
C PHE A 16 -12.76 -5.06 -1.94
N ILE A 17 -13.76 -5.87 -1.59
CA ILE A 17 -15.19 -5.55 -1.76
C ILE A 17 -15.57 -4.28 -0.99
N ASN A 18 -15.06 -4.12 0.21
CA ASN A 18 -15.31 -2.94 1.04
C ASN A 18 -14.57 -1.68 0.58
N ASN A 19 -13.72 -1.78 -0.45
CA ASN A 19 -12.83 -0.71 -0.93
C ASN A 19 -12.81 -0.66 -2.48
N LEU A 20 -13.96 -0.90 -3.13
CA LEU A 20 -14.08 -0.89 -4.60
C LEU A 20 -14.01 0.52 -5.20
N GLU A 21 -14.36 1.52 -4.40
CA GLU A 21 -14.33 2.93 -4.76
C GLU A 21 -12.89 3.41 -5.04
N ILE A 22 -11.91 2.93 -4.27
CA ILE A 22 -10.49 3.23 -4.47
C ILE A 22 -9.78 2.27 -5.43
N PHE A 23 -10.49 1.28 -6.01
CA PHE A 23 -9.90 0.36 -6.97
C PHE A 23 -9.68 1.04 -8.34
N ASP A 24 -8.40 1.11 -8.76
CA ASP A 24 -7.96 1.60 -10.07
C ASP A 24 -7.75 0.44 -11.04
N GLU A 25 -8.72 0.23 -11.95
CA GLU A 25 -8.65 -0.83 -12.95
C GLU A 25 -7.54 -0.61 -13.98
N LYS A 26 -7.17 0.65 -14.26
CA LYS A 26 -6.12 0.98 -15.24
C LYS A 26 -4.76 0.61 -14.68
N PHE A 27 -4.52 0.90 -13.40
CA PHE A 27 -3.33 0.44 -12.69
C PHE A 27 -3.27 -1.09 -12.73
N TYR A 28 -4.33 -1.78 -12.30
CA TYR A 28 -4.35 -3.24 -12.23
C TYR A 28 -4.03 -3.90 -13.58
N VAL A 29 -4.68 -3.45 -14.65
CA VAL A 29 -4.50 -4.01 -16.00
C VAL A 29 -3.14 -3.65 -16.60
N SER A 30 -2.64 -2.42 -16.40
CA SER A 30 -1.34 -2.01 -16.93
C SER A 30 -0.17 -2.71 -16.25
N TYR A 31 -0.29 -2.95 -14.94
CA TYR A 31 0.71 -3.69 -14.17
C TYR A 31 0.73 -5.17 -14.54
N ASN A 32 -0.45 -5.78 -14.68
CA ASN A 32 -0.63 -7.17 -15.05
C ASN A 32 -0.75 -7.33 -16.57
N LYS A 33 0.39 -7.26 -17.27
CA LYS A 33 0.46 -7.15 -18.75
C LYS A 33 -0.33 -8.21 -19.53
N ASP A 34 -0.54 -9.40 -18.97
CA ASP A 34 -1.33 -10.46 -19.59
C ASP A 34 -2.84 -10.16 -19.62
N LEU A 35 -3.31 -9.22 -18.81
CA LEU A 35 -4.71 -8.81 -18.71
C LEU A 35 -5.10 -7.72 -19.71
N ILE A 36 -4.12 -7.00 -20.29
CA ILE A 36 -4.35 -5.88 -21.23
C ILE A 36 -5.28 -6.26 -22.39
N LYS A 37 -5.22 -7.50 -22.86
CA LYS A 37 -6.07 -8.00 -23.96
C LYS A 37 -7.40 -8.59 -23.49
N LYS A 38 -7.49 -9.00 -22.22
CA LYS A 38 -8.59 -9.76 -21.63
C LYS A 38 -9.62 -8.88 -20.92
N ILE A 39 -9.18 -7.78 -20.33
CA ILE A 39 -9.98 -6.92 -19.47
C ILE A 39 -10.16 -5.57 -20.15
N ARG A 40 -11.41 -5.13 -20.30
CA ARG A 40 -11.80 -3.92 -21.04
C ARG A 40 -12.46 -2.86 -20.17
N ASN A 41 -12.94 -3.22 -19.00
CA ASN A 41 -13.65 -2.31 -18.09
C ASN A 41 -13.42 -2.70 -16.62
N LYS A 42 -13.84 -1.81 -15.71
CA LYS A 42 -13.67 -1.96 -14.26
C LYS A 42 -14.39 -3.21 -13.72
N LYS A 43 -15.60 -3.52 -14.19
CA LYS A 43 -16.35 -4.72 -13.79
C LYS A 43 -15.58 -6.02 -14.07
N GLN A 44 -15.03 -6.16 -15.28
CA GLN A 44 -14.18 -7.31 -15.64
C GLN A 44 -12.90 -7.38 -14.79
N ALA A 45 -12.32 -6.22 -14.45
CA ALA A 45 -11.15 -6.15 -13.57
C ALA A 45 -11.48 -6.65 -12.15
N ILE A 46 -12.56 -6.15 -11.56
CA ILE A 46 -13.08 -6.58 -10.25
C ILE A 46 -13.34 -8.08 -10.24
N GLN A 47 -14.08 -8.58 -11.24
CA GLN A 47 -14.40 -10.01 -11.35
C GLN A 47 -13.12 -10.86 -11.44
N HIS A 48 -12.12 -10.41 -12.19
CA HIS A 48 -10.84 -11.11 -12.29
C HIS A 48 -10.08 -11.11 -10.96
N VAL A 49 -10.05 -9.99 -10.24
CA VAL A 49 -9.39 -9.90 -8.92
C VAL A 49 -10.01 -10.91 -7.96
N LEU A 50 -11.34 -10.93 -7.87
CA LEU A 50 -12.08 -11.83 -6.98
C LEU A 50 -11.93 -13.31 -7.36
N SER A 51 -11.88 -13.62 -8.66
CA SER A 51 -11.80 -15.00 -9.14
C SER A 51 -10.38 -15.58 -9.10
N TYR A 52 -9.39 -14.78 -9.51
CA TYR A 52 -8.03 -15.26 -9.77
C TYR A 52 -6.93 -14.39 -9.14
N GLY A 53 -7.15 -13.07 -9.03
CA GLY A 53 -6.11 -12.12 -8.66
C GLY A 53 -5.38 -12.47 -7.36
N PHE A 54 -6.14 -12.78 -6.30
CA PHE A 54 -5.55 -13.16 -5.01
C PHE A 54 -4.84 -14.52 -5.07
N SER A 55 -5.43 -15.53 -5.72
CA SER A 55 -4.80 -16.86 -5.85
C SER A 55 -3.54 -16.84 -6.69
N GLU A 56 -3.45 -15.91 -7.65
CA GLU A 56 -2.28 -15.69 -8.50
C GLU A 56 -1.25 -14.73 -7.86
N ASN A 57 -1.51 -14.26 -6.62
CA ASN A 57 -0.67 -13.31 -5.91
C ASN A 57 -0.39 -12.04 -6.74
N ARG A 58 -1.40 -11.53 -7.45
CA ARG A 58 -1.29 -10.34 -8.28
C ARG A 58 -1.23 -9.07 -7.45
N ILE A 59 -0.55 -8.08 -8.02
CA ILE A 59 -0.53 -6.72 -7.50
C ILE A 59 -1.84 -6.05 -7.96
N ILE A 60 -2.67 -5.69 -7.00
CA ILE A 60 -4.05 -5.20 -7.23
C ILE A 60 -4.12 -3.68 -7.13
N TYR A 61 -3.37 -3.10 -6.19
CA TYR A 61 -3.37 -1.66 -5.92
C TYR A 61 -1.97 -1.06 -6.00
N SER A 62 -1.91 0.23 -6.29
CA SER A 62 -0.71 1.04 -6.11
C SER A 62 -0.45 1.27 -4.61
N TYR A 63 0.80 1.49 -4.19
CA TYR A 63 1.08 1.82 -2.79
C TYR A 63 0.94 3.32 -2.55
N ASP A 64 -0.29 3.75 -2.44
CA ASP A 64 -0.61 4.97 -1.73
C ASP A 64 -0.97 4.65 -0.27
N GLU A 65 -1.28 5.70 0.48
CA GLU A 65 -1.66 5.62 1.89
C GLU A 65 -3.00 4.90 2.09
N HIS A 66 -3.90 4.99 1.10
CA HIS A 66 -5.21 4.32 1.11
C HIS A 66 -5.08 2.79 1.11
N ASN A 67 -3.99 2.27 0.55
CA ASN A 67 -3.78 0.83 0.42
C ASN A 67 -2.92 0.19 1.52
N LYS A 68 -2.51 0.94 2.55
CA LYS A 68 -1.71 0.43 3.66
C LYS A 68 -2.34 -0.80 4.34
N ASN A 69 -3.66 -0.77 4.57
CA ASN A 69 -4.37 -1.85 5.26
C ASN A 69 -4.34 -3.16 4.46
N LEU A 70 -4.39 -3.10 3.13
CA LEU A 70 -4.25 -4.29 2.28
C LEU A 70 -2.89 -4.97 2.52
N PHE A 71 -1.82 -4.20 2.65
CA PHE A 71 -0.49 -4.75 2.90
C PHE A 71 -0.37 -5.39 4.27
N LEU A 72 -1.03 -4.84 5.28
CA LEU A 72 -1.10 -5.47 6.60
C LEU A 72 -1.84 -6.82 6.55
N ILE A 73 -2.86 -6.94 5.69
CA ILE A 73 -3.54 -8.22 5.44
C ILE A 73 -2.66 -9.19 4.63
N MET A 74 -1.96 -8.68 3.61
CA MET A 74 -1.08 -9.49 2.75
C MET A 74 0.21 -9.94 3.43
N TYR A 75 0.75 -9.16 4.36
CA TYR A 75 2.01 -9.43 5.04
C TYR A 75 1.91 -9.07 6.53
N PRO A 76 1.04 -9.75 7.29
CA PRO A 76 0.86 -9.48 8.71
C PRO A 76 2.16 -9.64 9.50
N GLU A 77 3.02 -10.57 9.07
CA GLU A 77 4.35 -10.79 9.63
C GLU A 77 5.32 -9.63 9.39
N ARG A 78 5.03 -8.77 8.41
CA ARG A 78 5.82 -7.55 8.09
C ARG A 78 5.14 -6.28 8.58
N SER A 79 4.09 -6.38 9.39
CA SER A 79 3.30 -5.24 9.84
C SER A 79 4.17 -4.11 10.42
N LYS A 80 5.04 -4.41 11.39
CA LYS A 80 5.96 -3.42 12.00
C LYS A 80 6.78 -2.64 10.95
N ILE A 81 7.31 -3.36 9.96
CA ILE A 81 8.13 -2.79 8.88
C ILE A 81 7.26 -1.94 7.96
N ILE A 82 6.08 -2.42 7.58
CA ILE A 82 5.14 -1.67 6.74
C ILE A 82 4.73 -0.37 7.45
N HIS A 83 4.38 -0.43 8.74
CA HIS A 83 4.07 0.76 9.53
C HIS A 83 5.23 1.75 9.54
N PHE A 84 6.45 1.29 9.81
CA PHE A 84 7.65 2.11 9.79
C PHE A 84 7.88 2.77 8.41
N LEU A 85 7.78 1.98 7.33
CA LEU A 85 7.98 2.49 5.97
C LEU A 85 6.96 3.60 5.64
N TYR A 86 5.69 3.40 5.96
CA TYR A 86 4.67 4.43 5.73
C TYR A 86 4.89 5.68 6.60
N GLN A 87 5.30 5.53 7.86
CA GLN A 87 5.63 6.65 8.76
C GLN A 87 6.76 7.52 8.17
N TYR A 88 7.76 6.91 7.55
CA TYR A 88 8.92 7.60 6.98
C TYR A 88 8.86 7.74 5.45
N LYS A 89 7.68 7.56 4.82
CA LYS A 89 7.52 7.67 3.36
C LYS A 89 8.00 9.01 2.82
N HIS A 90 7.79 10.09 3.58
CA HIS A 90 8.25 11.44 3.24
C HIS A 90 9.78 11.59 3.16
N LYS A 91 10.55 10.67 3.75
CA LYS A 91 12.02 10.64 3.66
C LYS A 91 12.53 9.83 2.46
N PHE A 92 11.65 9.19 1.70
CA PHE A 92 12.03 8.47 0.50
C PHE A 92 12.49 9.45 -0.58
N ASP A 93 13.70 9.24 -1.08
CA ASP A 93 14.28 10.00 -2.20
C ASP A 93 14.35 9.08 -3.43
N PRO A 94 13.42 9.22 -4.39
CA PRO A 94 13.40 8.41 -5.60
C PRO A 94 14.68 8.55 -6.44
N GLN A 95 15.29 9.74 -6.44
CA GLN A 95 16.50 10.00 -7.21
C GLN A 95 17.69 9.26 -6.61
N TYR A 96 17.88 9.35 -5.29
CA TYR A 96 18.88 8.56 -4.57
C TYR A 96 18.72 7.06 -4.85
N TYR A 97 17.49 6.55 -4.75
CA TYR A 97 17.22 5.13 -4.94
C TYR A 97 17.52 4.68 -6.38
N LEU A 98 17.19 5.51 -7.39
CA LEU A 98 17.49 5.24 -8.79
C LEU A 98 18.99 5.29 -9.11
N GLU A 99 19.72 6.22 -8.50
CA GLU A 99 21.18 6.35 -8.66
C GLU A 99 21.92 5.16 -8.03
N LYS A 100 21.46 4.73 -6.85
CA LYS A 100 22.02 3.56 -6.16
C LYS A 100 21.73 2.25 -6.90
N TYR A 101 20.56 2.16 -7.53
CA TYR A 101 20.08 0.96 -8.21
C TYR A 101 19.79 1.19 -9.71
N ILE A 102 20.87 1.14 -10.50
CA ILE A 102 20.84 1.45 -11.93
C ILE A 102 19.89 0.56 -12.75
N ASP A 103 19.60 -0.65 -12.28
CA ASP A 103 18.66 -1.59 -12.89
C ASP A 103 17.21 -1.08 -12.87
N LEU A 104 16.90 -0.13 -11.98
CA LEU A 104 15.56 0.45 -11.83
C LEU A 104 15.32 1.64 -12.77
N LYS A 105 16.30 2.08 -13.56
CA LYS A 105 16.14 3.17 -14.56
C LYS A 105 14.91 3.06 -15.47
N PRO A 106 14.41 1.87 -15.85
CA PRO A 106 13.16 1.75 -16.61
C PRO A 106 11.90 2.18 -15.84
N LEU A 107 11.92 2.18 -14.50
CA LEU A 107 10.76 2.43 -13.63
C LEU A 107 10.58 3.92 -13.27
N LYS A 108 10.88 4.85 -14.19
CA LYS A 108 11.05 6.32 -13.97
C LYS A 108 9.98 7.06 -13.14
N MET A 109 8.84 6.45 -12.82
CA MET A 109 7.80 7.05 -11.98
C MET A 109 8.10 6.78 -10.50
N ASN A 110 7.98 7.80 -9.66
CA ASN A 110 8.28 7.71 -8.23
C ASN A 110 7.46 6.62 -7.51
N GLU A 111 6.19 6.48 -7.85
CA GLU A 111 5.31 5.46 -7.28
C GLU A 111 5.82 4.05 -7.62
N ASN A 112 6.35 3.85 -8.83
CA ASN A 112 6.87 2.55 -9.24
C ASN A 112 8.11 2.14 -8.44
N LEU A 113 8.96 3.10 -8.06
CA LEU A 113 10.16 2.84 -7.27
C LEU A 113 9.83 2.46 -5.82
N TRP A 114 8.87 3.18 -5.21
CA TRP A 114 8.35 2.82 -3.89
C TRP A 114 7.71 1.43 -3.90
N ASN A 115 6.82 1.17 -4.87
CA ASN A 115 6.16 -0.13 -5.05
C ASN A 115 7.17 -1.26 -5.24
N HIS A 116 8.21 -1.00 -6.05
CA HIS A 116 9.30 -1.95 -6.27
C HIS A 116 10.01 -2.28 -4.95
N TYR A 117 10.31 -1.29 -4.11
CA TYR A 117 10.95 -1.56 -2.83
C TYR A 117 10.12 -2.50 -1.96
N ILE A 118 8.84 -2.21 -1.78
CA ILE A 118 8.00 -3.02 -0.89
C ILE A 118 7.85 -4.46 -1.37
N HIS A 119 7.70 -4.67 -2.69
CA HIS A 119 7.51 -6.02 -3.25
C HIS A 119 8.80 -6.82 -3.43
N ALA A 120 9.86 -6.16 -3.87
CA ALA A 120 11.10 -6.81 -4.29
C ALA A 120 12.29 -6.31 -3.48
N GLY A 121 12.44 -4.98 -3.34
CA GLY A 121 13.61 -4.37 -2.70
C GLY A 121 13.90 -4.87 -1.28
N ILE A 122 12.86 -5.10 -0.46
CA ILE A 122 13.03 -5.69 0.88
C ILE A 122 13.68 -7.08 0.81
N ASN A 123 13.20 -7.94 -0.10
CA ASN A 123 13.71 -9.30 -0.27
C ASN A 123 15.10 -9.32 -0.92
N GLU A 124 15.40 -8.29 -1.69
CA GLU A 124 16.71 -8.06 -2.33
C GLU A 124 17.69 -7.33 -1.40
N SER A 125 17.30 -7.10 -0.14
CA SER A 125 18.11 -6.38 0.86
C SER A 125 18.57 -5.01 0.38
N ARG A 126 17.73 -4.31 -0.38
CA ARG A 126 18.02 -2.95 -0.83
C ARG A 126 17.90 -1.96 0.33
N GLU A 127 18.71 -0.92 0.26
CA GLU A 127 18.62 0.26 1.09
C GLU A 127 17.61 1.24 0.46
N LEU A 128 16.69 1.74 1.27
CA LEU A 128 15.62 2.62 0.78
C LEU A 128 15.97 4.09 0.94
N PHE A 129 16.56 4.42 2.09
CA PHE A 129 16.79 5.79 2.50
C PHE A 129 18.26 6.17 2.32
N LYS A 130 18.52 7.46 2.13
CA LYS A 130 19.88 7.99 2.21
C LYS A 130 20.41 7.97 3.65
N ASP A 131 19.51 8.01 4.62
CA ASP A 131 19.82 7.92 6.05
C ASP A 131 20.08 6.47 6.46
N GLU A 132 21.34 6.17 6.78
CA GLU A 132 21.79 4.84 7.20
C GLU A 132 21.09 4.35 8.48
N LYS A 133 20.71 5.26 9.40
CA LYS A 133 19.99 4.88 10.64
C LYS A 133 18.62 4.30 10.32
N LEU A 134 17.93 4.85 9.32
CA LEU A 134 16.61 4.33 8.91
C LEU A 134 16.74 2.98 8.22
N ASN A 135 17.75 2.78 7.36
CA ASN A 135 18.00 1.47 6.74
C ASN A 135 18.37 0.43 7.80
N PHE A 136 19.17 0.80 8.80
CA PHE A 136 19.50 -0.08 9.90
C PHE A 136 18.26 -0.44 10.73
N LYS A 137 17.37 0.52 10.99
CA LYS A 137 16.09 0.25 11.67
C LYS A 137 15.21 -0.70 10.86
N ILE A 138 15.14 -0.58 9.53
CA ILE A 138 14.47 -1.56 8.66
C ILE A 138 15.09 -2.95 8.83
N PHE A 139 16.42 -3.05 8.82
CA PHE A 139 17.14 -4.31 9.03
C PHE A 139 16.78 -4.93 10.40
N CYS A 140 16.81 -4.16 11.48
CA CYS A 140 16.42 -4.66 12.81
C CYS A 140 14.98 -5.17 12.82
N LEU A 141 14.04 -4.43 12.21
CA LEU A 141 12.64 -4.83 12.12
C LEU A 141 12.46 -6.10 11.27
N LEU A 142 13.20 -6.27 10.17
CA LEU A 142 13.19 -7.48 9.34
C LEU A 142 13.64 -8.73 10.09
N HIS A 143 14.61 -8.57 10.99
CA HIS A 143 15.21 -9.67 11.73
C HIS A 143 14.63 -9.85 13.15
N ASN A 144 13.57 -9.12 13.50
CA ASN A 144 13.00 -9.08 14.85
C ASN A 144 14.07 -8.85 15.93
N ILE A 145 15.05 -8.00 15.64
CA ILE A 145 16.06 -7.59 16.60
C ILE A 145 15.46 -6.44 17.40
N ASP A 146 15.33 -6.63 18.72
CA ASP A 146 14.91 -5.57 19.63
C ASP A 146 15.97 -4.47 19.61
N TYR A 147 15.67 -3.44 18.82
CA TYR A 147 16.51 -2.27 18.68
C TYR A 147 16.19 -1.33 19.83
N LEU A 148 16.96 -1.44 20.91
CA LEU A 148 17.01 -0.46 21.99
C LEU A 148 17.78 0.76 21.48
N VAL A 149 17.14 1.56 20.63
CA VAL A 149 17.60 2.93 20.44
C VAL A 149 16.62 3.84 21.11
N ASP A 150 17.11 4.41 22.21
CA ASP A 150 16.58 5.61 22.81
C ASP A 150 16.63 6.72 21.76
N ASP A 151 15.57 6.80 20.95
CA ASP A 151 15.26 7.94 20.08
C ASP A 151 14.95 9.21 20.95
N ASN A 152 15.09 9.13 22.28
CA ASN A 152 14.76 10.18 23.26
C ASN A 152 15.95 11.06 23.71
N ASN A 153 17.16 10.87 23.20
CA ASN A 153 18.33 11.64 23.69
C ASN A 153 18.69 12.91 22.91
N ASP A 154 17.84 13.36 21.98
CA ASP A 154 17.99 14.68 21.33
C ASP A 154 17.09 15.74 21.98
N SER A 155 16.75 15.60 23.27
CA SER A 155 16.40 16.78 24.07
C SER A 155 17.69 17.56 24.32
N GLU A 156 18.03 18.47 23.40
CA GLU A 156 18.91 19.60 23.67
C GLU A 156 18.28 20.41 24.81
N SER A 157 18.51 19.97 26.04
CA SER A 157 18.24 20.73 27.25
C SER A 157 19.34 21.76 27.42
N ASP A 158 19.30 22.82 26.61
CA ASP A 158 19.93 24.08 26.96
C ASP A 158 19.05 24.75 28.02
N SER A 159 19.15 24.25 29.26
CA SER A 159 18.53 24.83 30.44
C SER A 159 19.61 25.43 31.35
N ASP A 160 20.04 26.64 31.03
CA ASP A 160 20.55 27.59 32.02
C ASP A 160 19.44 28.62 32.29
N SER A 161 18.48 28.26 33.15
CA SER A 161 17.68 29.27 33.86
C SER A 161 17.08 28.71 35.15
N ASP A 162 17.75 29.06 36.25
CA ASP A 162 17.26 28.93 37.61
C ASP A 162 15.90 29.63 37.74
N SER A 163 14.83 28.86 37.98
CA SER A 163 13.59 29.41 38.51
C SER A 163 12.85 28.37 39.36
N ASP A 164 12.99 28.53 40.68
CA ASP A 164 12.23 27.83 41.69
C ASP A 164 10.74 28.16 41.54
N SER A 165 9.93 27.15 41.21
CA SER A 165 8.49 27.21 41.50
C SER A 165 7.92 25.81 41.73
N ASP A 166 7.54 25.57 42.99
CA ASP A 166 6.78 24.41 43.43
C ASP A 166 5.40 24.38 42.76
N SER A 167 5.08 23.31 42.04
CA SER A 167 3.68 22.94 41.81
C SER A 167 3.52 21.43 41.58
N ASP A 168 2.78 20.82 42.51
CA ASP A 168 2.23 19.48 42.43
C ASP A 168 1.42 19.30 41.14
N ASN A 169 1.63 18.20 40.41
CA ASN A 169 0.56 17.62 39.62
C ASN A 169 0.75 16.12 39.33
N ASN A 170 -0.27 15.39 39.79
CA ASN A 170 -0.48 13.98 39.65
C ASN A 170 -1.23 13.73 38.31
N SER A 171 -0.72 12.86 37.43
CA SER A 171 -1.53 12.35 36.31
C SER A 171 -1.04 10.99 35.86
N ASP A 172 -1.73 9.96 36.33
CA ASP A 172 -1.84 8.66 35.66
C ASP A 172 -2.30 8.86 34.22
N ASN A 173 -1.64 8.21 33.26
CA ASN A 173 -2.21 7.91 31.94
C ASN A 173 -1.50 6.69 31.34
N ASN A 174 -2.03 5.50 31.65
CA ASN A 174 -1.83 4.29 30.87
C ASN A 174 -2.71 4.38 29.62
N SER A 175 -2.12 4.44 28.43
CA SER A 175 -2.84 4.20 27.18
C SER A 175 -2.15 3.08 26.38
N ASP A 176 -2.46 1.83 26.74
CA ASP A 176 -2.22 0.68 25.88
C ASP A 176 -3.30 0.67 24.79
N SER A 177 -2.95 1.12 23.58
CA SER A 177 -3.82 1.13 22.41
C SER A 177 -3.78 -0.23 21.69
N ASP A 178 -4.77 -1.06 21.96
CA ASP A 178 -5.08 -2.34 21.31
C ASP A 178 -5.66 -2.17 19.87
N ASP A 179 -4.93 -1.53 18.96
CA ASP A 179 -5.42 -1.25 17.60
C ASP A 179 -5.52 -2.49 16.70
N ASN A 180 -5.01 -3.65 17.13
CA ASN A 180 -5.04 -4.89 16.34
C ASN A 180 -6.34 -5.69 16.46
N ASN A 181 -7.27 -5.32 17.34
CA ASN A 181 -8.54 -6.04 17.53
C ASN A 181 -9.71 -5.49 16.69
N ILE A 182 -9.60 -4.30 16.12
CA ILE A 182 -10.70 -3.64 15.39
C ILE A 182 -11.03 -4.38 14.08
N ILE A 183 -10.02 -4.93 13.39
CA ILE A 183 -10.22 -5.58 12.08
C ILE A 183 -11.01 -6.90 12.19
N LYS A 184 -11.06 -7.54 13.37
CA LYS A 184 -11.68 -8.88 13.49
C LYS A 184 -13.20 -8.87 13.62
N ASN A 185 -13.82 -7.76 14.07
CA ASN A 185 -15.21 -7.79 14.53
C ASN A 185 -16.28 -7.27 13.54
N GLU A 186 -15.92 -6.49 12.52
CA GLU A 186 -16.91 -5.92 11.57
C GLU A 186 -17.04 -6.70 10.25
N ILE A 187 -16.41 -7.89 10.17
CA ILE A 187 -16.16 -8.57 8.89
C ILE A 187 -17.12 -9.76 8.59
N ASN A 188 -18.25 -9.90 9.27
CA ASN A 188 -19.19 -11.01 9.00
C ASN A 188 -20.46 -10.56 8.25
N ASN A 189 -20.77 -11.21 7.11
CA ASN A 189 -22.02 -11.15 6.30
C ASN A 189 -22.09 -10.18 5.10
N ILE A 190 -21.25 -10.34 4.07
CA ILE A 190 -21.55 -9.80 2.73
C ILE A 190 -21.50 -10.98 1.74
N ASP A 191 -22.63 -11.27 1.08
CA ASP A 191 -22.69 -12.25 0.01
C ASP A 191 -22.06 -11.65 -1.26
N ILE A 192 -20.99 -12.29 -1.74
CA ILE A 192 -20.14 -11.80 -2.84
C ILE A 192 -20.90 -11.72 -4.18
N VAL A 193 -21.99 -12.50 -4.31
CA VAL A 193 -22.76 -12.62 -5.56
C VAL A 193 -23.50 -11.34 -5.90
N ASP A 194 -24.02 -10.62 -4.89
CA ASP A 194 -24.88 -9.45 -5.11
C ASP A 194 -24.08 -8.19 -5.48
N VAL A 195 -22.82 -8.09 -5.01
CA VAL A 195 -21.96 -6.90 -5.22
C VAL A 195 -21.62 -6.65 -6.69
N ILE A 196 -21.66 -7.67 -7.55
CA ILE A 196 -21.24 -7.56 -8.96
C ILE A 196 -22.35 -6.96 -9.84
N ASP A 197 -23.61 -7.08 -9.44
CA ASP A 197 -24.75 -6.64 -10.25
C ASP A 197 -25.02 -5.13 -10.08
N ASP A 198 -24.66 -4.54 -8.94
CA ASP A 198 -24.91 -3.11 -8.65
C ASP A 198 -23.89 -2.13 -9.26
N VAL A 199 -22.76 -2.60 -9.79
CA VAL A 199 -21.68 -1.72 -10.31
C VAL A 199 -22.02 -1.09 -11.68
N ASP A 200 -23.09 -1.54 -12.35
CA ASP A 200 -23.36 -1.20 -13.75
C ASP A 200 -24.20 0.08 -13.99
N GLU A 201 -24.85 0.69 -12.98
CA GLU A 201 -25.80 1.78 -13.27
C GLU A 201 -25.23 3.21 -13.29
N GLU A 202 -24.12 3.53 -12.61
CA GLU A 202 -23.71 4.93 -12.46
C GLU A 202 -22.59 5.44 -13.41
N ASN A 203 -21.93 4.60 -14.21
CA ASN A 203 -20.73 5.02 -14.96
C ASN A 203 -20.82 4.95 -16.50
N THR A 204 -22.03 4.87 -17.07
CA THR A 204 -22.25 4.79 -18.53
C THR A 204 -22.61 6.14 -19.18
N ILE A 205 -22.15 7.26 -18.62
CA ILE A 205 -22.42 8.60 -19.17
C ILE A 205 -21.15 9.17 -19.82
N LEU A 206 -21.25 9.40 -21.15
CA LEU A 206 -20.38 10.17 -22.06
C LEU A 206 -19.15 9.49 -22.70
N LEU A 207 -19.38 8.58 -23.66
CA LEU A 207 -18.51 8.44 -24.84
C LEU A 207 -19.34 8.11 -26.09
N ASN A 208 -20.12 9.09 -26.55
CA ASN A 208 -20.70 9.27 -27.89
C ASN A 208 -20.83 10.81 -27.99
N ASP A 209 -20.41 11.56 -29.00
CA ASP A 209 -20.19 11.35 -30.42
C ASP A 209 -19.16 12.39 -30.87
N ASP A 210 -18.24 12.06 -31.77
CA ASP A 210 -17.64 12.98 -32.76
C ASP A 210 -16.57 12.23 -33.58
N ASN A 211 -17.01 11.35 -34.49
CA ASN A 211 -16.18 11.03 -35.65
C ASN A 211 -17.04 10.57 -36.84
N VAL A 212 -17.82 11.50 -37.38
CA VAL A 212 -18.50 11.36 -38.67
C VAL A 212 -17.93 12.41 -39.62
N ASN A 213 -17.52 11.93 -40.79
CA ASN A 213 -17.13 12.63 -42.02
C ASN A 213 -15.66 13.07 -42.19
N ASN A 214 -14.92 12.31 -43.02
CA ASN A 214 -14.68 12.81 -44.38
C ASN A 214 -14.24 11.69 -45.35
N VAL A 215 -15.16 11.29 -46.24
CA VAL A 215 -14.85 10.56 -47.46
C VAL A 215 -14.73 11.60 -48.57
N ASN A 216 -13.51 11.87 -49.03
CA ASN A 216 -13.31 12.53 -50.32
C ASN A 216 -12.72 11.53 -51.32
N LYS A 217 -13.59 11.09 -52.23
CA LYS A 217 -13.25 10.52 -53.53
C LYS A 217 -12.69 11.64 -54.41
N THR A 218 -11.57 11.39 -55.06
CA THR A 218 -11.23 12.04 -56.34
C THR A 218 -10.84 10.98 -57.34
N ASN A 219 -11.48 11.10 -58.51
CA ASN A 219 -11.21 10.40 -59.76
C ASN A 219 -9.82 10.70 -60.30
#